data_AF-A0A537AW61-F1
#
_entry.id   AF-A0A537AW61-F1
#
_cell.length_a   1.000
_cell.length_b   1.000
_cell.length_c   1.000
_cell.angle_alpha   90.00
_cell.angle_beta   90.00
_cell.angle_gamma   90.00
#
_symmetry.space_group_name_H-M   'P 1'
#
loop_
_entity.id
_entity.type
_entity.pdbx_description
1 polymer ?
#
loop_
_entity_poly.entity_id
_entity_poly.type
_entity_poly.pdbx_seq_one_letter_code
_entity_poly.pdbx_strand_id
1 'polypeptide(L)'
;MSDPAVQMDLSLQVGKYDVQKAIGKGATGTVYLARDTFTGREVALKTIEPEVFRDPEFGTVYRSQFQNEASLAGKLRHPHIVAILDAVVQQDSGYIAMEYVEGGDLSKHVSRDKLLPVADVLQIAFKCCGALEYAASEGIVHSDIKPANLMIAEGTEVKISDFGAAYLRKSQVVQTAAMGSPYYMSPEQIAGKELNFHSDMYSLGVSLYELLTGKKPFTGETIEKLVQKIQNQDPIPPSSARSGLPKSVDSIVLRALAKKPEQRYPSWAEFAAALSRVVQQTLPPGVVPDSEKYVALRKVEMLAALSDTEFWELARAGDWARVGPNQTIVNENAKGKSFYFIGKGQAKVTRQGRLLNMINEGECFGEMAYIRGGEVPRNATVDSVTELLLAKFRPDAFNKMSVGAQLYLTRALARNLADRLELANSRIGR
;
A
#
# COMPACT_ATOMS: atom_id res chain seq x y z
N MET A 1 37.30 6.01 49.14
CA MET A 1 36.72 5.12 48.10
C MET A 1 35.32 5.64 47.83
N SER A 2 35.20 6.55 46.87
CA SER A 2 33.94 7.12 46.41
C SER A 2 33.52 6.34 45.15
N ASP A 3 32.28 5.85 45.16
CA ASP A 3 31.64 5.21 44.00
C ASP A 3 31.86 6.02 42.72
N PRO A 4 32.19 5.40 41.57
CA PRO A 4 32.14 6.10 40.31
C PRO A 4 30.68 6.44 40.04
N ALA A 5 30.37 7.74 40.07
CA ALA A 5 29.07 8.25 39.67
C ALA A 5 28.70 7.63 38.32
N VAL A 6 27.57 6.93 38.28
CA VAL A 6 26.95 6.51 37.02
C VAL A 6 26.67 7.80 36.24
N GLN A 7 27.55 8.11 35.30
CA GLN A 7 27.38 9.23 34.39
C GLN A 7 26.35 8.77 33.35
N MET A 8 25.06 8.96 33.65
CA MET A 8 24.00 8.85 32.66
C MET A 8 24.19 9.99 31.66
N ASP A 9 24.66 9.66 30.45
CA ASP A 9 24.41 10.49 29.29
C ASP A 9 22.89 10.52 29.10
N LEU A 10 22.25 11.62 29.47
CA LEU A 10 20.81 11.84 29.29
C LEU A 10 20.57 12.11 27.79
N SER A 11 20.87 11.13 26.95
CA SER A 11 20.42 11.07 25.56
C SER A 11 18.96 11.52 25.55
N LEU A 12 18.63 12.51 24.73
CA LEU A 12 17.36 13.24 24.75
C LEU A 12 16.17 12.27 24.88
N GLN A 13 15.65 12.03 26.08
CA GLN A 13 14.52 11.13 26.26
C GLN A 13 13.23 11.92 26.13
N VAL A 14 12.32 11.47 25.26
CA VAL A 14 10.99 12.06 25.08
C VAL A 14 9.96 11.02 25.50
N GLY A 15 9.36 11.22 26.67
CA GLY A 15 8.47 10.21 27.27
C GLY A 15 9.22 8.89 27.50
N LYS A 16 8.74 7.81 26.88
CA LYS A 16 9.38 6.47 26.93
C LYS A 16 10.36 6.20 25.78
N TYR A 17 10.70 7.20 24.99
CA TYR A 17 11.51 7.02 23.79
C TYR A 17 12.90 7.62 24.00
N ASP A 18 13.92 6.78 23.87
CA ASP A 18 15.32 7.19 23.85
C ASP A 18 15.69 7.68 22.45
N VAL A 19 15.90 8.99 22.28
CA VAL A 19 16.18 9.59 20.97
C VAL A 19 17.62 9.31 20.56
N GLN A 20 17.78 8.74 19.37
CA GLN A 20 19.08 8.34 18.84
C GLN A 20 19.64 9.37 17.86
N LYS A 21 18.86 9.76 16.84
CA LYS A 21 19.30 10.74 15.83
C LYS A 21 18.11 11.40 15.13
N ALA A 22 18.28 12.63 14.66
CA ALA A 22 17.32 13.25 13.74
C ALA A 22 17.37 12.54 12.37
N ILE A 23 16.20 12.25 11.82
CA ILE A 23 16.05 11.60 10.49
C ILE A 23 15.29 12.46 9.49
N GLY A 24 14.62 13.51 9.93
CA GLY A 24 13.99 14.48 9.05
C GLY A 24 13.56 15.74 9.80
N LYS A 25 13.45 16.87 9.08
CA LYS A 25 12.85 18.10 9.60
C LYS A 25 11.73 18.53 8.66
N GLY A 26 10.50 18.53 9.17
CA GLY A 26 9.31 18.94 8.44
C GLY A 26 8.90 20.37 8.77
N ALA A 27 7.79 20.83 8.18
CA ALA A 27 7.22 22.13 8.48
C ALA A 27 6.63 22.22 9.89
N THR A 28 6.18 21.09 10.45
CA THR A 28 5.46 21.02 11.73
C THR A 28 6.33 20.60 12.92
N GLY A 29 7.59 20.20 12.66
CA GLY A 29 8.47 19.66 13.68
C GLY A 29 9.63 18.83 13.14
N THR A 30 10.39 18.24 14.06
CA THR A 30 11.53 17.37 13.74
C THR A 30 11.17 15.91 14.01
N VAL A 31 11.60 15.02 13.11
CA VAL A 31 11.42 13.57 13.21
C VAL A 31 12.74 12.94 13.60
N TYR A 32 12.71 12.14 14.65
CA TYR A 32 13.86 11.43 15.19
C TYR A 32 13.70 9.91 15.03
N LEU A 33 14.80 9.20 14.80
CA LEU A 33 14.87 7.78 15.12
C LEU A 33 15.02 7.68 16.65
N ALA A 34 14.13 6.92 17.28
CA ALA A 34 14.16 6.68 18.71
C ALA A 34 13.91 5.20 19.01
N ARG A 35 14.31 4.76 20.20
CA ARG A 35 14.03 3.41 20.70
C ARG A 35 12.98 3.49 21.79
N ASP A 36 11.90 2.73 21.66
CA ASP A 36 10.95 2.52 22.74
C ASP A 36 11.63 1.72 23.86
N THR A 37 11.80 2.32 25.04
CA THR A 37 12.55 1.72 26.15
C THR A 37 11.85 0.51 26.78
N PHE A 38 10.56 0.31 26.52
CA PHE A 38 9.81 -0.85 27.00
C PHE A 38 9.86 -2.01 26.03
N THR A 39 9.66 -1.76 24.73
CA THR A 39 9.59 -2.83 23.71
C THR A 39 10.93 -3.11 23.03
N GLY A 40 11.91 -2.20 23.16
CA GLY A 40 13.19 -2.26 22.47
C GLY A 40 13.13 -2.01 20.97
N ARG A 41 11.95 -1.69 20.42
CA ARG A 41 11.74 -1.44 18.98
C ARG A 41 12.14 -0.02 18.61
N GLU A 42 12.63 0.12 17.39
CA GLU A 42 12.88 1.42 16.78
C GLU A 42 11.56 2.03 16.27
N VAL A 43 11.44 3.35 16.45
CA VAL A 43 10.28 4.15 16.06
C VAL A 43 10.76 5.45 15.40
N ALA A 44 9.96 5.98 14.50
CA ALA A 44 10.08 7.38 14.09
C ALA A 44 9.27 8.22 15.07
N LEU A 45 9.90 9.22 15.69
CA LEU A 45 9.31 10.07 16.71
C LEU A 45 9.27 11.52 16.19
N LYS A 46 8.08 11.98 15.84
CA LYS A 46 7.84 13.35 15.38
C LYS A 46 7.50 14.23 16.58
N THR A 47 8.28 15.27 16.83
CA THR A 47 8.08 16.22 17.93
C THR A 47 7.78 17.60 17.40
N ILE A 48 6.84 18.33 18.02
CA ILE A 48 6.63 19.75 17.70
C ILE A 48 7.73 20.59 18.35
N GLU A 49 8.32 21.53 17.61
CA GLU A 49 9.29 22.47 18.16
C GLU A 49 8.60 23.52 19.06
N PRO A 50 9.13 23.82 20.27
CA PRO A 50 8.53 24.80 21.19
C PRO A 50 8.26 26.18 20.58
N GLU A 51 9.01 26.55 19.54
CA GLU A 51 8.86 27.80 18.78
C GLU A 51 7.53 27.90 18.04
N VAL A 52 6.95 26.77 17.63
CA VAL A 52 5.61 26.72 17.04
C VAL A 52 4.54 27.22 18.01
N PHE A 53 4.77 27.09 19.33
CA PHE A 53 3.84 27.58 20.36
C PHE A 53 3.97 29.09 20.65
N ARG A 54 4.96 29.78 20.07
CA ARG A 54 5.20 31.22 20.34
C ARG A 54 4.49 32.16 19.36
N ASP A 55 4.10 31.68 18.18
CA ASP A 55 3.34 32.46 17.20
C ASP A 55 1.85 32.06 17.25
N PRO A 56 0.91 32.96 17.62
CA PRO A 56 -0.49 32.63 17.78
C PRO A 56 -1.21 32.17 16.49
N GLU A 57 -0.89 32.75 15.32
CA GLU A 57 -1.52 32.38 14.04
C GLU A 57 -0.88 31.12 13.46
N PHE A 58 0.46 31.08 13.45
CA PHE A 58 1.22 29.92 12.96
C PHE A 58 1.02 28.68 13.82
N GLY A 59 1.08 28.85 15.14
CA GLY A 59 0.91 27.78 16.11
C GLY A 59 -0.46 27.13 16.03
N THR A 60 -1.51 27.88 15.72
CA THR A 60 -2.88 27.33 15.62
C THR A 60 -3.01 26.31 14.49
N VAL A 61 -2.46 26.60 13.30
CA VAL A 61 -2.53 25.70 12.14
C VAL A 61 -1.74 24.42 12.40
N TYR A 62 -0.47 24.54 12.78
CA TYR A 62 0.40 23.38 12.98
C TYR A 62 0.00 22.54 14.18
N ARG A 63 -0.49 23.17 15.26
CA ARG A 63 -1.10 22.45 16.38
C ARG A 63 -2.32 21.66 15.95
N SER A 64 -3.19 22.25 15.12
CA SER A 64 -4.37 21.53 14.62
C SER A 64 -3.98 20.33 13.75
N GLN A 65 -2.97 20.46 12.89
CA GLN A 65 -2.47 19.35 12.06
C GLN A 65 -1.90 18.23 12.92
N PHE A 66 -1.09 18.58 13.91
CA PHE A 66 -0.52 17.62 14.84
C PHE A 66 -1.58 16.94 15.70
N GLN A 67 -2.58 17.68 16.19
CA GLN A 67 -3.72 17.12 16.92
C GLN A 67 -4.54 16.16 16.05
N ASN A 68 -4.75 16.51 14.78
CA ASN A 68 -5.47 15.65 13.83
C ASN A 68 -4.67 14.37 13.56
N GLU A 69 -3.36 14.48 13.31
CA GLU A 69 -2.47 13.32 13.15
C GLU A 69 -2.47 12.44 14.40
N ALA A 70 -2.31 13.02 15.59
CA ALA A 70 -2.41 12.32 16.87
C ALA A 70 -3.77 11.63 17.05
N SER A 71 -4.87 12.24 16.58
CA SER A 71 -6.21 11.66 16.66
C SER A 71 -6.40 10.42 15.79
N LEU A 72 -5.49 10.16 14.83
CA LEU A 72 -5.47 8.97 14.00
C LEU A 72 -4.74 7.80 14.67
N ALA A 73 -4.10 8.02 15.82
CA ALA A 73 -3.45 6.98 16.61
C ALA A 73 -4.40 5.80 16.85
N GLY A 74 -3.98 4.61 16.42
CA GLY A 74 -4.75 3.38 16.52
C GLY A 74 -5.98 3.24 15.60
N LYS A 75 -6.41 4.29 14.88
CA LYS A 75 -7.58 4.28 13.98
C LYS A 75 -7.27 3.67 12.62
N LEU A 76 -6.22 4.17 11.96
CA LEU A 76 -5.83 3.67 10.64
C LEU A 76 -4.92 2.45 10.78
N ARG A 77 -5.34 1.32 10.21
CA ARG A 77 -4.57 0.07 10.21
C ARG A 77 -4.57 -0.55 8.82
N HIS A 78 -3.51 -0.26 8.06
CA HIS A 78 -3.34 -0.75 6.71
C HIS A 78 -1.86 -1.03 6.41
N PRO A 79 -1.50 -2.10 5.68
CA PRO A 79 -0.10 -2.47 5.45
C PRO A 79 0.70 -1.40 4.71
N HIS A 80 0.02 -0.59 3.89
CA HIS A 80 0.60 0.51 3.12
C HIS A 80 0.34 1.91 3.73
N ILE A 81 0.01 1.98 5.01
CA ILE A 81 -0.03 3.23 5.79
C ILE A 81 0.95 3.08 6.96
N VAL A 82 1.72 4.14 7.25
CA VAL A 82 2.59 4.16 8.43
C VAL A 82 1.72 4.16 9.68
N ALA A 83 1.90 3.15 10.53
CA ALA A 83 1.11 3.04 11.75
C ALA A 83 1.54 4.09 12.78
N ILE A 84 0.57 4.82 13.32
CA ILE A 84 0.78 5.66 14.50
C ILE A 84 0.61 4.78 15.74
N LEU A 85 1.69 4.62 16.49
CA LEU A 85 1.79 3.71 17.63
C LEU A 85 1.32 4.37 18.92
N ASP A 86 1.67 5.64 19.10
CA ASP A 86 1.43 6.43 20.31
C ASP A 86 1.44 7.91 19.96
N ALA A 87 0.68 8.71 20.67
CA ALA A 87 0.67 10.16 20.48
C ALA A 87 0.34 10.86 21.80
N VAL A 88 1.12 11.89 22.11
CA VAL A 88 0.95 12.75 23.27
C VAL A 88 0.90 14.19 22.80
N VAL A 89 -0.16 14.90 23.18
CA VAL A 89 -0.33 16.33 22.90
C VAL A 89 -0.53 17.06 24.22
N GLN A 90 0.39 17.97 24.54
CA GLN A 90 0.34 18.83 25.71
C GLN A 90 0.13 20.30 25.29
N GLN A 91 0.12 21.22 26.25
CA GLN A 91 -0.12 22.64 25.96
C GLN A 91 1.01 23.28 25.14
N ASP A 92 2.25 22.87 25.38
CA ASP A 92 3.50 23.47 24.90
C ASP A 92 4.49 22.43 24.33
N SER A 93 4.10 21.16 24.29
CA SER A 93 4.91 20.07 23.74
C SER A 93 4.03 18.94 23.22
N GLY A 94 4.62 18.05 22.44
CA GLY A 94 3.94 16.85 21.99
C GLY A 94 4.83 15.99 21.11
N TYR A 95 4.51 14.70 21.06
CA TYR A 95 5.15 13.76 20.15
C TYR A 95 4.12 12.81 19.53
N ILE A 96 4.44 12.33 18.33
CA ILE A 96 3.76 11.22 17.67
C ILE A 96 4.82 10.17 17.38
N ALA A 97 4.67 9.00 17.98
CA ALA A 97 5.51 7.84 17.69
C ALA A 97 4.83 7.00 16.61
N MET A 98 5.58 6.70 15.56
CA MET A 98 5.13 5.99 14.39
C MET A 98 6.09 4.84 14.05
N GLU A 99 5.59 3.88 13.29
CA GLU A 99 6.41 2.82 12.72
C GLU A 99 7.61 3.43 11.96
N TYR A 100 8.82 2.96 12.26
CA TYR A 100 10.00 3.37 11.52
C TYR A 100 10.10 2.59 10.19
N VAL A 101 10.28 3.32 9.09
CA VAL A 101 10.47 2.75 7.75
C VAL A 101 11.89 3.04 7.27
N GLU A 102 12.73 2.02 7.30
CA GLU A 102 14.20 2.15 7.10
C GLU A 102 14.58 2.67 5.71
N GLY A 103 13.87 2.24 4.65
CA GLY A 103 14.23 2.59 3.28
C GLY A 103 13.99 4.05 2.91
N GLY A 104 13.41 4.87 3.79
CA GLY A 104 13.21 6.32 3.57
C GLY A 104 12.15 6.63 2.52
N ASP A 105 12.04 7.90 2.12
CA ASP A 105 10.99 8.38 1.21
C ASP A 105 11.38 8.40 -0.27
N LEU A 106 10.38 8.57 -1.13
CA LEU A 106 10.51 8.58 -2.59
C LEU A 106 11.09 9.88 -3.17
N SER A 107 11.29 10.94 -2.38
CA SER A 107 11.87 12.20 -2.89
C SER A 107 13.30 12.02 -3.43
N LYS A 108 14.03 11.02 -2.94
CA LYS A 108 15.36 10.66 -3.48
C LYS A 108 15.32 10.09 -4.90
N HIS A 109 14.13 9.71 -5.39
CA HIS A 109 13.90 9.07 -6.70
C HIS A 109 13.23 9.98 -7.73
N VAL A 110 13.22 11.29 -7.51
CA VAL A 110 12.62 12.28 -8.43
C VAL A 110 13.61 12.92 -9.40
N SER A 111 14.89 12.52 -9.36
CA SER A 111 15.93 13.02 -10.26
C SER A 111 16.21 12.00 -11.36
N ARG A 112 16.54 12.47 -12.57
CA ARG A 112 16.68 11.63 -13.78
C ARG A 112 17.68 10.47 -13.61
N ASP A 113 18.73 10.67 -12.83
CA ASP A 113 19.78 9.71 -12.50
C ASP A 113 19.39 8.72 -11.40
N LYS A 114 18.29 8.96 -10.67
CA LYS A 114 17.84 8.13 -9.54
C LYS A 114 16.42 7.58 -9.72
N LEU A 115 15.86 7.68 -10.92
CA LEU A 115 14.51 7.18 -11.21
C LEU A 115 14.45 5.66 -11.00
N LEU A 116 13.35 5.21 -10.42
CA LEU A 116 13.05 3.80 -10.30
C LEU A 116 12.63 3.20 -11.66
N PRO A 117 12.70 1.86 -11.80
CA PRO A 117 12.07 1.16 -12.92
C PRO A 117 10.59 1.52 -13.05
N VAL A 118 10.09 1.64 -14.29
CA VAL A 118 8.69 2.03 -14.55
C VAL A 118 7.70 1.10 -13.86
N ALA A 119 7.95 -0.21 -13.93
CA ALA A 119 7.09 -1.20 -13.30
C ALA A 119 7.03 -1.03 -11.77
N ASP A 120 8.13 -0.63 -11.13
CA ASP A 120 8.19 -0.43 -9.68
C ASP A 120 7.36 0.79 -9.27
N VAL A 121 7.50 1.90 -10.00
CA VAL A 121 6.71 3.12 -9.77
C VAL A 121 5.21 2.85 -9.92
N LEU A 122 4.81 2.08 -10.93
CA LEU A 122 3.41 1.73 -11.14
C LEU A 122 2.87 0.77 -10.07
N GLN A 123 3.68 -0.17 -9.58
CA GLN A 123 3.30 -1.06 -8.46
C GLN A 123 3.17 -0.30 -7.14
N ILE A 124 4.07 0.66 -6.88
CA ILE A 124 3.97 1.57 -5.74
C ILE A 124 2.65 2.36 -5.82
N ALA A 125 2.36 2.98 -6.96
CA ALA A 125 1.11 3.73 -7.14
C ALA A 125 -0.14 2.84 -6.96
N PHE A 126 -0.09 1.59 -7.44
CA PHE A 126 -1.17 0.62 -7.22
C PHE A 126 -1.43 0.37 -5.73
N LYS A 127 -0.36 0.15 -4.93
CA LYS A 127 -0.45 -0.04 -3.47
C LYS A 127 -0.97 1.22 -2.77
N CYS A 128 -0.56 2.40 -3.23
CA CYS A 128 -1.11 3.67 -2.74
C CYS A 128 -2.61 3.80 -3.00
N CYS A 129 -3.13 3.32 -4.13
CA CYS A 129 -4.57 3.33 -4.38
C CYS A 129 -5.36 2.57 -3.32
N GLY A 130 -4.90 1.37 -2.91
CA GLY A 130 -5.56 0.60 -1.85
C GLY A 130 -5.51 1.30 -0.49
N ALA A 131 -4.36 1.87 -0.13
CA ALA A 131 -4.21 2.65 1.11
C ALA A 131 -5.13 3.88 1.14
N LEU A 132 -5.24 4.61 0.03
CA LEU A 132 -6.07 5.81 -0.06
C LEU A 132 -7.56 5.49 -0.20
N GLU A 133 -7.91 4.34 -0.77
CA GLU A 133 -9.27 3.81 -0.73
C GLU A 133 -9.69 3.48 0.71
N TYR A 134 -8.84 2.78 1.46
CA TYR A 134 -9.06 2.51 2.87
C TYR A 134 -9.23 3.80 3.68
N ALA A 135 -8.31 4.76 3.55
CA ALA A 135 -8.43 6.04 4.25
C ALA A 135 -9.72 6.81 3.89
N ALA A 136 -10.08 6.84 2.61
CA ALA A 136 -11.33 7.47 2.16
C ALA A 136 -12.58 6.79 2.73
N SER A 137 -12.56 5.45 2.90
CA SER A 137 -13.66 4.71 3.53
C SER A 137 -13.83 5.03 5.02
N GLU A 138 -12.74 5.45 5.68
CA GLU A 138 -12.74 5.97 7.06
C GLU A 138 -13.04 7.48 7.12
N GLY A 139 -13.44 8.10 5.99
CA GLY A 139 -13.77 9.53 5.90
C GLY A 139 -12.56 10.46 5.91
N ILE A 140 -11.37 9.95 5.62
CA ILE A 140 -10.11 10.70 5.69
C ILE A 140 -9.62 11.00 4.26
N VAL A 141 -9.30 12.27 4.01
CA VAL A 141 -8.61 12.75 2.81
C VAL A 141 -7.21 13.18 3.24
N HIS A 142 -6.18 12.72 2.56
CA HIS A 142 -4.80 12.97 2.96
C HIS A 142 -4.36 14.42 2.68
N SER A 143 -4.69 14.97 1.51
CA SER A 143 -4.41 16.35 1.07
C SER A 143 -2.96 16.80 0.88
N ASP A 144 -1.98 15.92 1.13
CA ASP A 144 -0.54 16.21 0.98
C ASP A 144 0.23 15.01 0.41
N ILE A 145 -0.34 14.34 -0.59
CA ILE A 145 0.37 13.24 -1.27
C ILE A 145 1.49 13.79 -2.14
N LYS A 146 2.72 13.40 -1.82
CA LYS A 146 3.96 13.75 -2.53
C LYS A 146 5.03 12.68 -2.28
N PRO A 147 6.08 12.58 -3.10
CA PRO A 147 7.16 11.61 -2.90
C PRO A 147 7.77 11.61 -1.49
N ALA A 148 7.85 12.76 -0.82
CA ALA A 148 8.37 12.87 0.55
C ALA A 148 7.50 12.17 1.62
N ASN A 149 6.22 11.93 1.34
CA ASN A 149 5.27 11.26 2.25
C ASN A 149 4.99 9.81 1.81
N LEU A 150 5.75 9.29 0.84
CA LEU A 150 5.66 7.93 0.33
C LEU A 150 6.96 7.19 0.69
N MET A 151 6.91 6.43 1.78
CA MET A 151 8.05 5.70 2.33
C MET A 151 8.21 4.34 1.65
N ILE A 152 9.44 3.91 1.33
CA ILE A 152 9.73 2.55 0.88
C ILE A 152 10.31 1.75 2.05
N ALA A 153 9.69 0.62 2.39
CA ALA A 153 10.28 -0.35 3.29
C ALA A 153 11.32 -1.20 2.56
N GLU A 154 10.90 -1.92 1.51
CA GLU A 154 11.76 -2.78 0.69
C GLU A 154 11.17 -2.94 -0.72
N GLY A 155 11.99 -2.88 -1.77
CA GLY A 155 11.52 -3.04 -3.16
C GLY A 155 10.39 -2.07 -3.51
N THR A 156 9.18 -2.60 -3.75
CA THR A 156 7.96 -1.81 -4.04
C THR A 156 7.00 -1.72 -2.85
N GLU A 157 7.41 -2.16 -1.65
CA GLU A 157 6.61 -2.07 -0.42
C GLU A 157 6.58 -0.62 0.08
N VAL A 158 5.57 0.11 -0.37
CA VAL A 158 5.34 1.51 0.02
C VAL A 158 4.46 1.63 1.27
N LYS A 159 4.70 2.66 2.08
CA LYS A 159 3.82 3.11 3.16
C LYS A 159 3.61 4.62 3.06
N ILE A 160 2.36 5.06 3.16
CA ILE A 160 1.99 6.47 3.16
C ILE A 160 2.11 7.01 4.59
N SER A 161 2.86 8.10 4.78
CA SER A 161 3.01 8.82 6.06
C SER A 161 2.25 10.14 6.05
N ASP A 162 2.17 10.82 7.20
CA ASP A 162 1.71 12.21 7.31
C ASP A 162 0.25 12.48 6.89
N PHE A 163 -0.68 11.62 7.35
CA PHE A 163 -2.14 11.86 7.26
C PHE A 163 -2.64 13.04 8.12
N GLY A 164 -1.74 13.83 8.70
CA GLY A 164 -2.02 14.98 9.56
C GLY A 164 -2.37 16.28 8.83
N ALA A 165 -2.28 16.31 7.50
CA ALA A 165 -2.60 17.50 6.73
C ALA A 165 -4.13 17.70 6.71
N ALA A 166 -4.61 18.59 7.58
CA ALA A 166 -6.01 18.98 7.66
C ALA A 166 -6.34 20.19 6.78
N TYR A 167 -7.62 20.29 6.43
CA TYR A 167 -8.28 21.34 5.64
C TYR A 167 -7.74 22.75 5.91
N LEU A 168 -6.93 23.28 4.99
CA LEU A 168 -6.49 24.67 5.01
C LEU A 168 -7.54 25.54 4.33
N ARG A 169 -8.06 26.55 5.04
CA ARG A 169 -8.99 27.53 4.45
C ARG A 169 -8.31 28.33 3.34
N LYS A 170 -9.09 28.92 2.42
CA LYS A 170 -8.61 29.71 1.26
C LYS A 170 -7.56 30.79 1.62
N SER A 171 -7.63 31.39 2.81
CA SER A 171 -6.63 32.36 3.31
C SER A 171 -5.28 31.73 3.71
N GLN A 172 -5.29 30.45 4.12
CA GLN A 172 -4.12 29.69 4.54
C GLN A 172 -3.43 28.99 3.36
N VAL A 173 -4.11 28.79 2.22
CA VAL A 173 -3.48 28.24 0.99
C VAL A 173 -2.34 29.13 0.51
N VAL A 174 -2.49 30.46 0.57
CA VAL A 174 -1.44 31.42 0.17
C VAL A 174 -0.27 31.41 1.16
N GLN A 175 -0.53 31.29 2.47
CA GLN A 175 0.50 31.17 3.50
C GLN A 175 1.24 29.81 3.43
N THR A 176 0.54 28.73 3.09
CA THR A 176 1.14 27.39 2.94
C THR A 176 1.96 27.28 1.65
N ALA A 177 1.49 27.87 0.55
CA ALA A 177 2.23 27.95 -0.72
C ALA A 177 3.52 28.79 -0.61
N ALA A 178 3.57 29.74 0.33
CA ALA A 178 4.78 30.52 0.62
C ALA A 178 5.86 29.72 1.37
N MET A 179 5.53 28.54 1.93
CA MET A 179 6.43 27.76 2.80
C MET A 179 6.76 26.35 2.29
N GLY A 180 5.93 25.79 1.43
CA GLY A 180 6.18 24.52 0.76
C GLY A 180 5.48 24.57 -0.60
N SER A 181 6.26 24.49 -1.68
CA SER A 181 5.74 24.84 -2.99
C SER A 181 4.55 23.96 -3.41
N PRO A 182 3.46 24.53 -3.95
CA PRO A 182 2.16 23.88 -4.13
C PRO A 182 2.11 22.88 -5.30
N TYR A 183 3.25 22.33 -5.71
CA TYR A 183 3.40 21.52 -6.92
C TYR A 183 2.48 20.31 -7.00
N TYR A 184 2.09 19.74 -5.85
CA TYR A 184 1.24 18.55 -5.77
C TYR A 184 -0.23 18.87 -5.47
N MET A 185 -0.56 20.13 -5.17
CA MET A 185 -1.93 20.52 -4.81
C MET A 185 -2.87 20.38 -6.01
N SER A 186 -4.07 19.86 -5.75
CA SER A 186 -5.11 19.78 -6.78
C SER A 186 -5.71 21.15 -7.11
N PRO A 187 -6.32 21.33 -8.29
CA PRO A 187 -6.99 22.58 -8.66
C PRO A 187 -8.06 23.03 -7.65
N GLU A 188 -8.81 22.07 -7.10
CA GLU A 188 -9.81 22.31 -6.06
C GLU A 188 -9.21 22.72 -4.71
N GLN A 189 -8.03 22.18 -4.36
CA GLN A 189 -7.27 22.61 -3.17
C GLN A 189 -6.77 24.04 -3.31
N ILE A 190 -6.22 24.39 -4.47
CA ILE A 190 -5.80 25.76 -4.77
C ILE A 190 -7.00 26.74 -4.77
N ALA A 191 -8.16 26.28 -5.24
CA ALA A 191 -9.38 27.08 -5.23
C ALA A 191 -10.03 27.21 -3.83
N GLY A 192 -9.55 26.47 -2.84
CA GLY A 192 -10.13 26.40 -1.49
C GLY A 192 -11.53 25.78 -1.47
N LYS A 193 -11.79 24.82 -2.37
CA LYS A 193 -13.04 24.04 -2.40
C LYS A 193 -12.97 22.88 -1.41
N GLU A 194 -14.11 22.24 -1.17
CA GLU A 194 -14.16 21.00 -0.40
C GLU A 194 -13.32 19.92 -1.08
N LEU A 195 -12.49 19.24 -0.29
CA LEU A 195 -11.60 18.18 -0.77
C LEU A 195 -12.28 16.83 -0.60
N ASN A 196 -12.04 15.94 -1.54
CA ASN A 196 -12.46 14.55 -1.47
C ASN A 196 -11.34 13.65 -2.01
N PHE A 197 -11.62 12.35 -2.16
CA PHE A 197 -10.65 11.37 -2.65
C PHE A 197 -10.07 11.71 -4.05
N HIS A 198 -10.78 12.50 -4.88
CA HIS A 198 -10.22 12.94 -6.16
C HIS A 198 -9.04 13.91 -5.97
N SER A 199 -9.00 14.70 -4.90
CA SER A 199 -7.87 15.59 -4.58
C SER A 199 -6.59 14.79 -4.36
N ASP A 200 -6.67 13.70 -3.61
CA ASP A 200 -5.56 12.78 -3.38
C ASP A 200 -5.18 12.03 -4.67
N MET A 201 -6.17 11.66 -5.50
CA MET A 201 -5.92 11.03 -6.80
C MET A 201 -5.13 11.95 -7.74
N TYR A 202 -5.42 13.24 -7.75
CA TYR A 202 -4.64 14.21 -8.50
C TYR A 202 -3.21 14.30 -7.99
N SER A 203 -3.05 14.41 -6.67
CA SER A 203 -1.76 14.53 -6.00
C SER A 203 -0.87 13.29 -6.21
N LEU A 204 -1.47 12.09 -6.19
CA LEU A 204 -0.81 10.85 -6.59
C LEU A 204 -0.44 10.85 -8.07
N GLY A 205 -1.30 11.39 -8.94
CA GLY A 205 -1.01 11.60 -10.36
C GLY A 205 0.20 12.50 -10.61
N VAL A 206 0.35 13.59 -9.83
CA VAL A 206 1.53 14.47 -9.89
C VAL A 206 2.78 13.72 -9.43
N SER A 207 2.68 13.01 -8.31
CA SER A 207 3.78 12.21 -7.75
C SER A 207 4.24 11.14 -8.74
N LEU A 208 3.29 10.45 -9.38
CA LEU A 208 3.53 9.45 -10.41
C LEU A 208 4.24 10.07 -11.62
N TYR A 209 3.78 11.22 -12.10
CA TYR A 209 4.43 11.96 -13.19
C TYR A 209 5.91 12.23 -12.88
N GLU A 210 6.18 12.73 -11.67
CA GLU A 210 7.52 13.09 -11.26
C GLU A 210 8.44 11.89 -11.08
N LEU A 211 7.96 10.83 -10.43
CA LEU A 211 8.72 9.58 -10.26
C LEU A 211 9.01 8.87 -11.59
N LEU A 212 8.15 9.05 -12.60
CA LEU A 212 8.36 8.47 -13.92
C LEU A 212 9.32 9.30 -14.79
N THR A 213 9.35 10.62 -14.65
CA THR A 213 10.01 11.52 -15.62
C THR A 213 11.20 12.30 -15.04
N GLY A 214 11.28 12.38 -13.72
CA GLY A 214 12.18 13.25 -12.98
C GLY A 214 11.85 14.74 -13.11
N LYS A 215 10.61 15.06 -13.52
CA LYS A 215 10.12 16.43 -13.72
C LYS A 215 8.72 16.56 -13.15
N LYS A 216 8.37 17.75 -12.67
CA LYS A 216 6.99 18.06 -12.29
C LYS A 216 6.15 18.36 -13.54
N PRO A 217 4.85 18.03 -13.55
CA PRO A 217 3.96 18.34 -14.67
C PRO A 217 3.74 19.85 -14.85
N PHE A 218 3.79 20.61 -13.75
CA PHE A 218 3.65 22.06 -13.73
C PHE A 218 4.80 22.71 -12.97
N THR A 219 5.38 23.75 -13.57
CA THR A 219 6.42 24.59 -12.96
C THR A 219 6.14 26.05 -13.29
N GLY A 220 6.45 26.97 -12.39
CA GLY A 220 6.28 28.41 -12.59
C GLY A 220 7.40 29.18 -11.92
N GLU A 221 7.81 30.29 -12.52
CA GLU A 221 8.81 31.22 -11.96
C GLU A 221 8.28 31.94 -10.71
N THR A 222 6.96 32.07 -10.59
CA THR A 222 6.27 32.60 -9.41
C THR A 222 5.15 31.65 -9.01
N ILE A 223 4.70 31.77 -7.75
CA ILE A 223 3.60 30.97 -7.21
C ILE A 223 2.32 31.21 -8.02
N GLU A 224 2.04 32.45 -8.40
CA GLU A 224 0.86 32.83 -9.20
C GLU A 224 0.89 32.16 -10.57
N LYS A 225 2.05 32.16 -11.24
CA LYS A 225 2.23 31.47 -12.53
C LYS A 225 2.04 29.96 -12.37
N LEU A 226 2.55 29.36 -11.30
CA LEU A 226 2.37 27.94 -11.02
C LEU A 226 0.88 27.60 -10.79
N VAL A 227 0.19 28.37 -9.95
CA VAL A 227 -1.25 28.24 -9.68
C VAL A 227 -2.06 28.33 -10.97
N GLN A 228 -1.77 29.31 -11.83
CA GLN A 228 -2.43 29.45 -13.13
C GLN A 228 -2.26 28.21 -14.01
N LYS A 229 -1.06 27.62 -14.05
CA LYS A 229 -0.82 26.39 -14.80
C LYS A 229 -1.53 25.18 -14.20
N ILE A 230 -1.52 25.04 -12.88
CA ILE A 230 -2.24 23.95 -12.20
C ILE A 230 -3.74 24.04 -12.50
N GLN A 231 -4.32 25.23 -12.55
CA GLN A 231 -5.75 25.42 -12.84
C GLN A 231 -6.09 25.24 -14.32
N ASN A 232 -5.28 25.78 -15.23
CA ASN A 232 -5.71 26.04 -16.60
C ASN A 232 -4.89 25.35 -17.70
N GLN A 233 -3.66 24.88 -17.41
CA GLN A 233 -2.79 24.30 -18.43
C GLN A 233 -2.84 22.76 -18.40
N ASP A 234 -2.98 22.13 -19.56
CA ASP A 234 -2.84 20.67 -19.66
C ASP A 234 -1.38 20.23 -19.49
N PRO A 235 -1.12 19.14 -18.74
CA PRO A 235 0.23 18.63 -18.55
C PRO A 235 0.77 18.00 -19.84
N ILE A 236 2.07 18.16 -20.07
CA ILE A 236 2.77 17.49 -21.17
C ILE A 236 2.76 15.98 -20.91
N PRO A 237 2.44 15.10 -21.87
CA PRO A 237 2.45 13.65 -21.66
C PRO A 237 3.79 13.14 -21.10
N PRO A 238 3.79 12.22 -20.10
CA PRO A 238 5.01 11.63 -19.53
C PRO A 238 6.00 11.10 -20.58
N SER A 239 5.52 10.41 -21.61
CA SER A 239 6.36 9.85 -22.68
C SER A 239 7.03 10.90 -23.56
N SER A 240 6.52 12.13 -23.58
CA SER A 240 7.18 13.27 -24.20
C SER A 240 8.26 13.88 -23.30
N ALA A 241 8.12 13.76 -21.97
CA ALA A 241 9.08 14.26 -20.99
C ALA A 241 10.26 13.29 -20.75
N ARG A 242 10.03 11.98 -20.91
CA ARG A 242 11.02 10.91 -20.86
C ARG A 242 10.78 9.90 -21.99
N SER A 243 11.75 9.82 -22.91
CA SER A 243 11.74 8.80 -23.97
C SER A 243 11.79 7.39 -23.38
N GLY A 244 11.12 6.44 -24.04
CA GLY A 244 11.06 5.04 -23.62
C GLY A 244 9.92 4.70 -22.67
N LEU A 245 9.13 5.67 -22.19
CA LEU A 245 7.89 5.37 -21.47
C LEU A 245 6.79 4.86 -22.43
N PRO A 246 6.07 3.78 -22.08
CA PRO A 246 4.92 3.31 -22.86
C PRO A 246 3.83 4.38 -22.96
N LYS A 247 3.20 4.53 -24.13
CA LYS A 247 2.08 5.46 -24.33
C LYS A 247 0.87 5.16 -23.45
N SER A 248 0.72 3.91 -23.00
CA SER A 248 -0.33 3.53 -22.03
C SER A 248 -0.17 4.21 -20.67
N VAL A 249 1.04 4.62 -20.29
CA VAL A 249 1.31 5.43 -19.08
C VAL A 249 0.74 6.83 -19.21
N ASP A 250 0.79 7.44 -20.40
CA ASP A 250 0.29 8.80 -20.61
C ASP A 250 -1.20 8.90 -20.27
N SER A 251 -2.02 8.00 -20.81
CA SER A 251 -3.47 8.00 -20.58
C SER A 251 -3.83 7.91 -19.09
N ILE A 252 -3.06 7.14 -18.32
CA ILE A 252 -3.30 6.95 -16.88
C ILE A 252 -2.97 8.22 -16.11
N VAL A 253 -1.76 8.74 -16.32
CA VAL A 253 -1.27 9.92 -15.59
C VAL A 253 -2.10 11.15 -15.98
N LEU A 254 -2.37 11.36 -17.26
CA LEU A 254 -3.14 12.52 -17.74
C LEU A 254 -4.59 12.49 -17.24
N ARG A 255 -5.23 11.31 -17.15
CA ARG A 255 -6.58 11.20 -16.58
C ARG A 255 -6.60 11.51 -15.08
N ALA A 256 -5.62 11.04 -14.32
CA ALA A 256 -5.50 11.41 -12.89
C ALA A 256 -5.27 12.91 -12.70
N LEU A 257 -4.59 13.57 -13.65
CA LEU A 257 -4.31 15.01 -13.67
C LEU A 257 -5.41 15.88 -14.31
N ALA A 258 -6.58 15.30 -14.63
CA ALA A 258 -7.68 16.08 -15.18
C ALA A 258 -8.09 17.21 -14.23
N LYS A 259 -8.38 18.40 -14.77
CA LYS A 259 -8.63 19.60 -13.96
C LYS A 259 -9.91 19.49 -13.14
N LYS A 260 -10.95 18.91 -13.74
CA LYS A 260 -12.23 18.66 -13.09
C LYS A 260 -12.21 17.29 -12.39
N PRO A 261 -12.56 17.19 -11.10
CA PRO A 261 -12.59 15.92 -10.36
C PRO A 261 -13.40 14.82 -11.09
N GLU A 262 -14.55 15.17 -11.65
CA GLU A 262 -15.45 14.24 -12.35
C GLU A 262 -14.87 13.65 -13.66
N GLN A 263 -13.79 14.24 -14.19
CA GLN A 263 -13.08 13.74 -15.37
C GLN A 263 -11.96 12.75 -15.02
N ARG A 264 -11.64 12.58 -13.74
CA ARG A 264 -10.62 11.64 -13.26
C ARG A 264 -11.18 10.21 -13.24
N TYR A 265 -10.54 9.30 -12.52
CA TYR A 265 -11.12 7.97 -12.29
C TYR A 265 -12.25 8.08 -11.24
N PRO A 266 -13.40 7.44 -11.46
CA PRO A 266 -14.54 7.53 -10.55
C PRO A 266 -14.31 6.84 -9.20
N SER A 267 -13.30 5.96 -9.11
CA SER A 267 -12.89 5.29 -7.87
C SER A 267 -11.40 4.96 -7.87
N TRP A 268 -10.85 4.69 -6.68
CA TRP A 268 -9.50 4.16 -6.51
C TRP A 268 -9.34 2.79 -7.16
N ALA A 269 -10.34 1.92 -7.05
CA ALA A 269 -10.36 0.62 -7.71
C ALA A 269 -10.19 0.72 -9.24
N GLU A 270 -10.84 1.69 -9.91
CA GLU A 270 -10.66 1.90 -11.36
C GLU A 270 -9.26 2.41 -11.71
N PHE A 271 -8.71 3.31 -10.89
CA PHE A 271 -7.35 3.80 -11.08
C PHE A 271 -6.33 2.66 -10.90
N ALA A 272 -6.48 1.86 -9.84
CA ALA A 272 -5.66 0.68 -9.56
C ALA A 272 -5.75 -0.36 -10.70
N ALA A 273 -6.95 -0.61 -11.22
CA ALA A 273 -7.14 -1.51 -12.35
C ALA A 273 -6.41 -1.01 -13.62
N ALA A 274 -6.44 0.31 -13.87
CA ALA A 274 -5.71 0.89 -14.99
C ALA A 274 -4.19 0.73 -14.83
N LEU A 275 -3.64 1.01 -13.64
CA LEU A 275 -2.22 0.81 -13.32
C LEU A 275 -1.79 -0.64 -13.52
N SER A 276 -2.57 -1.59 -12.98
CA SER A 276 -2.28 -3.03 -13.06
C SER A 276 -2.14 -3.54 -14.51
N ARG A 277 -3.00 -3.07 -15.42
CA ARG A 277 -2.92 -3.43 -16.85
C ARG A 277 -1.60 -3.01 -17.49
N VAL A 278 -1.04 -1.87 -17.10
CA VAL A 278 0.22 -1.36 -17.65
C VAL A 278 1.43 -2.01 -16.98
N VAL A 279 1.35 -2.34 -15.69
CA VAL A 279 2.38 -3.14 -15.01
C VAL A 279 2.60 -4.46 -15.74
N GLN A 280 1.52 -5.17 -16.12
CA GLN A 280 1.61 -6.43 -16.86
C GLN A 280 2.30 -6.31 -18.23
N GLN A 281 2.29 -5.12 -18.85
CA GLN A 281 2.97 -4.86 -20.13
C GLN A 281 4.45 -4.51 -19.97
N THR A 282 4.87 -4.12 -18.76
CA THR A 282 6.23 -3.58 -18.51
C THR A 282 7.15 -4.56 -17.79
N LEU A 283 6.61 -5.57 -17.12
CA LEU A 283 7.41 -6.58 -16.42
C LEU A 283 7.90 -7.71 -17.36
N PRO A 284 9.06 -8.32 -17.06
CA PRO A 284 9.53 -9.51 -17.78
C PRO A 284 8.53 -10.68 -17.71
N PRO A 285 8.48 -11.54 -18.74
CA PRO A 285 7.67 -12.76 -18.72
C PRO A 285 8.01 -13.63 -17.50
N GLY A 286 6.97 -14.10 -16.79
CA GLY A 286 7.11 -15.01 -15.65
C GLY A 286 7.08 -14.35 -14.27
N VAL A 287 7.34 -13.03 -14.17
CA VAL A 287 7.11 -12.30 -12.90
C VAL A 287 5.61 -12.11 -12.70
N VAL A 288 5.12 -12.42 -11.50
CA VAL A 288 3.73 -12.13 -11.11
C VAL A 288 3.73 -10.84 -10.29
N PRO A 289 3.24 -9.71 -10.84
CA PRO A 289 3.17 -8.46 -10.10
C PRO A 289 2.21 -8.55 -8.91
N ASP A 290 2.49 -7.79 -7.87
CA ASP A 290 1.64 -7.74 -6.67
C ASP A 290 0.20 -7.32 -6.99
N SER A 291 0.03 -6.46 -7.99
CA SER A 291 -1.30 -6.07 -8.48
C SER A 291 -2.09 -7.23 -9.08
N GLU A 292 -1.43 -8.17 -9.76
CA GLU A 292 -2.08 -9.37 -10.29
C GLU A 292 -2.38 -10.38 -9.18
N LYS A 293 -1.47 -10.55 -8.20
CA LYS A 293 -1.70 -11.39 -7.02
C LYS A 293 -2.95 -10.95 -6.26
N TYR A 294 -3.02 -9.66 -5.94
CA TYR A 294 -4.13 -9.07 -5.20
C TYR A 294 -5.46 -9.18 -5.97
N VAL A 295 -5.48 -8.82 -7.27
CA VAL A 295 -6.69 -8.91 -8.10
C VAL A 295 -7.16 -10.35 -8.26
N ALA A 296 -6.24 -11.31 -8.41
CA ALA A 296 -6.58 -12.72 -8.51
C ALA A 296 -7.27 -13.24 -7.23
N LEU A 297 -6.76 -12.88 -6.05
CA LEU A 297 -7.38 -13.28 -4.78
C LEU A 297 -8.74 -12.62 -4.55
N ARG A 298 -8.92 -11.36 -4.92
CA ARG A 298 -10.22 -10.66 -4.75
C ARG A 298 -11.37 -11.25 -5.57
N LYS A 299 -11.07 -11.98 -6.64
CA LYS A 299 -12.08 -12.69 -7.43
C LYS A 299 -12.54 -14.00 -6.81
N VAL A 300 -11.82 -14.52 -5.81
CA VAL A 300 -12.15 -15.77 -5.15
C VAL A 300 -13.36 -15.54 -4.24
N GLU A 301 -14.50 -16.13 -4.58
CA GLU A 301 -15.76 -15.93 -3.85
C GLU A 301 -15.65 -16.32 -2.37
N MET A 302 -14.96 -17.44 -2.07
CA MET A 302 -14.76 -17.88 -0.68
C MET A 302 -13.90 -16.92 0.16
N LEU A 303 -13.22 -15.95 -0.47
CA LEU A 303 -12.41 -14.91 0.20
C LEU A 303 -13.12 -13.56 0.28
N ALA A 304 -14.37 -13.45 -0.19
CA ALA A 304 -15.06 -12.17 -0.37
C ALA A 304 -15.25 -11.34 0.91
N ALA A 305 -15.15 -11.95 2.10
CA ALA A 305 -15.28 -11.24 3.37
C ALA A 305 -13.94 -11.00 4.08
N LEU A 306 -12.80 -11.22 3.41
CA LEU A 306 -11.53 -10.66 3.84
C LEU A 306 -11.54 -9.13 3.70
N SER A 307 -10.95 -8.44 4.66
CA SER A 307 -10.61 -7.02 4.56
C SER A 307 -9.43 -6.79 3.60
N ASP A 308 -9.23 -5.54 3.19
CA ASP A 308 -8.14 -5.17 2.27
C ASP A 308 -6.75 -5.55 2.81
N THR A 309 -6.54 -5.27 4.09
CA THR A 309 -5.32 -5.64 4.82
C THR A 309 -5.07 -7.15 4.78
N GLU A 310 -6.10 -7.95 5.00
CA GLU A 310 -5.97 -9.41 5.00
C GLU A 310 -5.73 -9.98 3.58
N PHE A 311 -6.27 -9.33 2.54
CA PHE A 311 -5.94 -9.66 1.15
C PHE A 311 -4.46 -9.43 0.85
N TRP A 312 -3.88 -8.33 1.33
CA TRP A 312 -2.45 -8.05 1.17
C TRP A 312 -1.58 -9.05 1.93
N GLU A 313 -1.96 -9.40 3.15
CA GLU A 313 -1.28 -10.46 3.91
C GLU A 313 -1.28 -11.79 3.14
N LEU A 314 -2.44 -12.17 2.59
CA LEU A 314 -2.59 -13.40 1.82
C LEU A 314 -1.80 -13.35 0.50
N ALA A 315 -1.84 -12.22 -0.22
CA ALA A 315 -1.08 -12.05 -1.46
C ALA A 315 0.42 -12.24 -1.24
N ARG A 316 0.96 -11.76 -0.11
CA ARG A 316 2.38 -11.90 0.28
C ARG A 316 2.72 -13.29 0.79
N ALA A 317 1.80 -13.96 1.49
CA ALA A 317 2.02 -15.29 2.04
C ALA A 317 2.04 -16.39 0.95
N GLY A 318 1.48 -16.14 -0.23
CA GLY A 318 1.46 -17.07 -1.34
C GLY A 318 2.79 -17.12 -2.10
N ASP A 319 3.26 -18.32 -2.41
CA ASP A 319 4.27 -18.56 -3.44
C ASP A 319 3.58 -18.54 -4.82
N TRP A 320 3.76 -17.47 -5.58
CA TRP A 320 3.11 -17.29 -6.89
C TRP A 320 3.96 -17.80 -8.04
N ALA A 321 3.33 -18.52 -8.97
CA ALA A 321 4.00 -19.02 -10.17
C ALA A 321 3.05 -19.06 -11.38
N ARG A 322 3.62 -18.92 -12.57
CA ARG A 322 2.95 -19.28 -13.82
C ARG A 322 3.31 -20.71 -14.19
N VAL A 323 2.31 -21.53 -14.48
CA VAL A 323 2.49 -22.93 -14.86
C VAL A 323 1.91 -23.13 -16.25
N GLY A 324 2.73 -23.59 -17.20
CA GLY A 324 2.28 -23.86 -18.57
C GLY A 324 1.25 -24.99 -18.62
N PRO A 325 0.54 -25.17 -19.76
CA PRO A 325 -0.43 -26.25 -19.93
C PRO A 325 0.22 -27.63 -19.87
N ASN A 326 -0.56 -28.65 -19.45
CA ASN A 326 -0.14 -30.04 -19.34
C ASN A 326 1.06 -30.28 -18.40
N GLN A 327 1.15 -29.51 -17.32
CA GLN A 327 2.15 -29.65 -16.28
C GLN A 327 1.51 -30.22 -15.02
N THR A 328 2.16 -31.19 -14.39
CA THR A 328 1.71 -31.77 -13.13
C THR A 328 2.09 -30.87 -11.96
N ILE A 329 1.08 -30.43 -11.21
CA ILE A 329 1.24 -29.52 -10.06
C ILE A 329 1.36 -30.34 -8.76
N VAL A 330 0.55 -31.39 -8.68
CA VAL A 330 0.44 -32.27 -7.51
C VAL A 330 0.32 -33.70 -8.02
N ASN A 331 1.11 -34.61 -7.46
CA ASN A 331 1.01 -36.03 -7.78
C ASN A 331 0.13 -36.77 -6.76
N GLU A 332 -0.64 -37.75 -7.24
CA GLU A 332 -1.25 -38.77 -6.40
C GLU A 332 -0.18 -39.45 -5.52
N ASN A 333 -0.53 -39.76 -4.27
CA ASN A 333 0.35 -40.34 -3.25
C ASN A 333 1.53 -39.45 -2.79
N ALA A 334 1.71 -38.25 -3.34
CA ALA A 334 2.69 -37.32 -2.82
C ALA A 334 2.28 -36.87 -1.41
N LYS A 335 3.27 -36.72 -0.52
CA LYS A 335 3.08 -36.03 0.75
C LYS A 335 3.17 -34.52 0.53
N GLY A 336 2.43 -33.75 1.32
CA GLY A 336 2.56 -32.30 1.30
C GLY A 336 1.58 -31.63 2.25
N LYS A 337 1.95 -30.43 2.70
CA LYS A 337 1.13 -29.63 3.61
C LYS A 337 0.55 -28.38 2.95
N SER A 338 0.75 -28.22 1.64
CA SER A 338 0.36 -27.01 0.91
C SER A 338 -1.02 -27.13 0.28
N PHE A 339 -1.75 -26.04 0.27
CA PHE A 339 -2.92 -25.86 -0.58
C PHE A 339 -2.63 -24.78 -1.64
N TYR A 340 -3.50 -24.68 -2.63
CA TYR A 340 -3.30 -23.85 -3.80
C TYR A 340 -4.59 -23.12 -4.18
N PHE A 341 -4.45 -21.88 -4.66
CA PHE A 341 -5.52 -21.14 -5.34
C PHE A 341 -5.18 -20.97 -6.82
N ILE A 342 -6.17 -21.17 -7.69
CA ILE A 342 -6.06 -20.85 -9.11
C ILE A 342 -6.52 -19.41 -9.32
N GLY A 343 -5.57 -18.51 -9.52
CA GLY A 343 -5.85 -17.10 -9.83
C GLY A 343 -6.29 -16.86 -11.27
N LYS A 344 -5.92 -17.76 -12.19
CA LYS A 344 -6.33 -17.76 -13.60
C LYS A 344 -6.10 -19.14 -14.21
N GLY A 345 -6.98 -19.54 -15.13
CA GLY A 345 -6.86 -20.77 -15.91
C GLY A 345 -7.63 -21.95 -15.33
N GLN A 346 -7.36 -23.15 -15.85
CA GLN A 346 -8.06 -24.38 -15.47
C GLN A 346 -7.11 -25.54 -15.25
N ALA A 347 -7.41 -26.37 -14.25
CA ALA A 347 -6.71 -27.61 -13.93
C ALA A 347 -7.69 -28.78 -13.90
N LYS A 348 -7.18 -29.98 -14.16
CA LYS A 348 -7.93 -31.23 -14.06
C LYS A 348 -7.46 -32.04 -12.88
N VAL A 349 -8.38 -32.70 -12.20
CA VAL A 349 -8.10 -33.63 -11.11
C VAL A 349 -8.32 -35.05 -11.62
N THR A 350 -7.27 -35.87 -11.58
CA THR A 350 -7.32 -37.27 -12.02
C THR A 350 -6.91 -38.21 -10.90
N ARG A 351 -7.51 -39.40 -10.86
CA ARG A 351 -7.10 -40.48 -9.93
C ARG A 351 -7.02 -41.76 -10.71
N GLN A 352 -5.87 -42.44 -10.63
CA GLN A 352 -5.62 -43.65 -11.45
C GLN A 352 -5.93 -43.42 -12.94
N GLY A 353 -5.63 -42.23 -13.46
CA GLY A 353 -5.89 -41.84 -14.86
C GLY A 353 -7.35 -41.47 -15.18
N ARG A 354 -8.31 -41.65 -14.27
CA ARG A 354 -9.71 -41.25 -14.46
C ARG A 354 -9.92 -39.80 -14.05
N LEU A 355 -10.57 -39.00 -14.90
CA LEU A 355 -10.97 -37.63 -14.58
C LEU A 355 -12.05 -37.64 -13.50
N LEU A 356 -11.79 -36.93 -12.39
CA LEU A 356 -12.71 -36.78 -11.27
C LEU A 356 -13.43 -35.43 -11.29
N ASN A 357 -12.68 -34.35 -11.55
CA ASN A 357 -13.22 -33.00 -11.56
C ASN A 357 -12.34 -32.03 -12.36
N MET A 358 -12.89 -30.86 -12.68
CA MET A 358 -12.19 -29.69 -13.17
C MET A 358 -12.13 -28.63 -12.07
N ILE A 359 -11.02 -27.91 -11.97
CA ILE A 359 -10.82 -26.77 -11.07
C ILE A 359 -10.60 -25.54 -11.94
N ASN A 360 -11.39 -24.50 -11.70
CA ASN A 360 -11.44 -23.28 -12.50
C ASN A 360 -10.80 -22.09 -11.77
N GLU A 361 -10.71 -20.96 -12.46
CA GLU A 361 -10.32 -19.67 -11.89
C GLU A 361 -11.19 -19.36 -10.66
N GLY A 362 -10.54 -18.93 -9.58
CA GLY A 362 -11.19 -18.63 -8.31
C GLY A 362 -11.32 -19.82 -7.36
N GLU A 363 -11.00 -21.05 -7.79
CA GLU A 363 -11.13 -22.23 -6.94
C GLU A 363 -9.79 -22.64 -6.28
N CYS A 364 -9.88 -23.43 -5.21
CA CYS A 364 -8.73 -23.97 -4.48
C CYS A 364 -8.64 -25.50 -4.53
N PHE A 365 -7.44 -26.03 -4.29
CA PHE A 365 -7.20 -27.46 -4.13
C PHE A 365 -6.04 -27.76 -3.17
N GLY A 366 -6.03 -28.98 -2.62
CA GLY A 366 -5.01 -29.41 -1.64
C GLY A 366 -5.31 -29.01 -0.19
N GLU A 367 -6.48 -28.42 0.05
CA GLU A 367 -6.99 -27.99 1.36
C GLU A 367 -7.03 -29.13 2.39
N MET A 368 -7.35 -30.36 1.97
CA MET A 368 -7.32 -31.54 2.88
C MET A 368 -5.91 -31.85 3.38
N ALA A 369 -4.92 -31.75 2.50
CA ALA A 369 -3.53 -32.01 2.85
C ALA A 369 -2.99 -30.95 3.82
N TYR A 370 -3.44 -29.71 3.67
CA TYR A 370 -3.18 -28.63 4.61
C TYR A 370 -3.86 -28.87 5.97
N ILE A 371 -5.17 -29.10 6.00
CA ILE A 371 -5.95 -29.27 7.25
C ILE A 371 -5.48 -30.49 8.06
N ARG A 372 -5.09 -31.58 7.40
CA ARG A 372 -4.56 -32.78 8.06
C ARG A 372 -3.05 -32.71 8.35
N GLY A 373 -2.42 -31.55 8.19
CA GLY A 373 -0.99 -31.39 8.46
C GLY A 373 -0.05 -32.25 7.59
N GLY A 374 -0.54 -32.74 6.44
CA GLY A 374 0.18 -33.62 5.51
C GLY A 374 0.38 -35.06 6.00
N GLU A 375 -0.35 -35.50 7.02
CA GLU A 375 -0.27 -36.87 7.54
C GLU A 375 -0.76 -37.91 6.52
N VAL A 376 -1.74 -37.53 5.71
CA VAL A 376 -2.32 -38.38 4.66
C VAL A 376 -1.76 -37.98 3.29
N PRO A 377 -1.33 -38.94 2.46
CA PRO A 377 -0.95 -38.68 1.07
C PRO A 377 -2.08 -38.05 0.25
N ARG A 378 -1.71 -37.35 -0.83
CA ARG A 378 -2.67 -36.80 -1.80
C ARG A 378 -3.44 -37.94 -2.48
N ASN A 379 -4.76 -37.80 -2.60
CA ASN A 379 -5.63 -38.83 -3.19
C ASN A 379 -5.77 -38.75 -4.72
N ALA A 380 -5.24 -37.70 -5.35
CA ALA A 380 -5.39 -37.43 -6.78
C ALA A 380 -4.22 -36.59 -7.30
N THR A 381 -3.98 -36.72 -8.60
CA THR A 381 -3.08 -35.87 -9.38
C THR A 381 -3.84 -34.64 -9.86
N VAL A 382 -3.15 -33.49 -9.87
CA VAL A 382 -3.68 -32.23 -10.43
C VAL A 382 -2.74 -31.75 -11.51
N ASP A 383 -3.26 -31.67 -12.74
CA ASP A 383 -2.51 -31.19 -13.91
C ASP A 383 -3.15 -29.91 -14.45
N SER A 384 -2.31 -28.98 -14.90
CA SER A 384 -2.79 -27.81 -15.64
C SER A 384 -3.38 -28.22 -16.99
N VAL A 385 -4.51 -27.61 -17.36
CA VAL A 385 -5.12 -27.75 -18.69
C VAL A 385 -4.78 -26.53 -19.55
N THR A 386 -4.89 -25.34 -18.96
CA THR A 386 -4.41 -24.10 -19.57
C THR A 386 -3.13 -23.63 -18.88
N GLU A 387 -2.54 -22.53 -19.34
CA GLU A 387 -1.63 -21.78 -18.49
C GLU A 387 -2.36 -21.37 -17.19
N LEU A 388 -1.71 -21.57 -16.05
CA LEU A 388 -2.23 -21.23 -14.74
C LEU A 388 -1.45 -20.09 -14.12
N LEU A 389 -2.18 -19.17 -13.51
CA LEU A 389 -1.64 -18.36 -12.41
C LEU A 389 -1.97 -19.07 -11.10
N LEU A 390 -0.94 -19.53 -10.40
CA LEU A 390 -1.10 -20.38 -9.22
C LEU A 390 -0.49 -19.72 -7.99
N ALA A 391 -1.24 -19.68 -6.90
CA ALA A 391 -0.74 -19.28 -5.59
C ALA A 391 -0.66 -20.50 -4.67
N LYS A 392 0.55 -20.88 -4.25
CA LYS A 392 0.79 -22.00 -3.33
C LYS A 392 0.99 -21.46 -1.92
N PHE A 393 0.26 -22.01 -0.96
CA PHE A 393 0.35 -21.62 0.45
C PHE A 393 0.96 -22.73 1.27
N ARG A 394 1.94 -22.38 2.11
CA ARG A 394 2.60 -23.29 3.07
C ARG A 394 2.17 -22.94 4.49
N PRO A 395 2.09 -23.92 5.41
CA PRO A 395 1.74 -23.65 6.81
C PRO A 395 2.60 -22.56 7.45
N ASP A 396 3.92 -22.56 7.19
CA ASP A 396 4.84 -21.60 7.81
C ASP A 396 4.60 -20.15 7.34
N ALA A 397 4.19 -19.97 6.08
CA ALA A 397 3.84 -18.66 5.55
C ALA A 397 2.50 -18.18 6.11
N PHE A 398 1.55 -19.10 6.26
CA PHE A 398 0.24 -18.81 6.85
C PHE A 398 0.33 -18.39 8.32
N ASN A 399 1.19 -19.05 9.10
CA ASN A 399 1.39 -18.73 10.52
C ASN A 399 1.96 -17.32 10.78
N LYS A 400 2.49 -16.65 9.74
CA LYS A 400 2.99 -15.28 9.82
C LYS A 400 1.91 -14.23 9.58
N MET A 401 0.73 -14.63 9.11
CA MET A 401 -0.40 -13.73 8.89
C MET A 401 -1.06 -13.35 10.21
N SER A 402 -1.90 -12.31 10.21
CA SER A 402 -2.70 -11.94 11.38
C SER A 402 -3.66 -13.07 11.80
N VAL A 403 -3.96 -13.14 13.09
CA VAL A 403 -4.87 -14.17 13.64
C VAL A 403 -6.27 -14.09 13.00
N GLY A 404 -6.72 -12.88 12.65
CA GLY A 404 -7.98 -12.65 11.94
C GLY A 404 -7.98 -13.31 10.56
N ALA A 405 -6.96 -13.01 9.75
CA ALA A 405 -6.79 -13.59 8.42
C ALA A 405 -6.69 -15.12 8.48
N GLN A 406 -5.94 -15.64 9.47
CA GLN A 406 -5.80 -17.08 9.68
C GLN A 406 -7.16 -17.73 10.00
N LEU A 407 -7.89 -17.20 10.97
CA LEU A 407 -9.20 -17.74 11.37
C LEU A 407 -10.20 -17.71 10.20
N TYR A 408 -10.24 -16.61 9.46
CA TYR A 408 -11.12 -16.48 8.31
C TYR A 408 -10.80 -17.53 7.24
N LEU A 409 -9.53 -17.64 6.83
CA LEU A 409 -9.14 -18.57 5.78
C LEU A 409 -9.40 -20.02 6.18
N THR A 410 -9.12 -20.39 7.44
CA THR A 410 -9.44 -21.72 7.96
C THR A 410 -10.94 -22.00 7.89
N ARG A 411 -11.80 -21.03 8.26
CA ARG A 411 -13.26 -21.16 8.13
C ARG A 411 -13.70 -21.27 6.66
N ALA A 412 -13.12 -20.49 5.77
CA ALA A 412 -13.43 -20.50 4.35
C ALA A 412 -13.07 -21.86 3.72
N LEU A 413 -11.87 -22.40 4.02
CA LEU A 413 -11.44 -23.72 3.56
C LEU A 413 -12.34 -24.84 4.12
N ALA A 414 -12.72 -24.76 5.39
CA ALA A 414 -13.62 -25.74 6.01
C ALA A 414 -15.02 -25.73 5.39
N ARG A 415 -15.58 -24.54 5.09
CA ARG A 415 -16.86 -24.41 4.37
C ARG A 415 -16.77 -24.99 2.96
N ASN A 416 -15.73 -24.63 2.21
CA ASN A 416 -15.52 -25.15 0.85
C ASN A 416 -15.47 -26.69 0.82
N LEU A 417 -14.82 -27.30 1.82
CA LEU A 417 -14.80 -28.76 1.97
C LEU A 417 -16.18 -29.35 2.29
N ALA A 418 -16.95 -28.70 3.16
CA ALA A 418 -18.31 -29.14 3.48
C ALA A 418 -19.21 -29.11 2.24
N ASP A 419 -19.16 -28.01 1.46
CA ASP A 419 -19.93 -27.85 0.22
C ASP A 419 -19.55 -28.93 -0.81
N ARG A 420 -18.23 -29.20 -0.96
CA ARG A 420 -17.74 -30.27 -1.85
C ARG A 420 -18.19 -31.66 -1.40
N LEU A 421 -18.23 -31.91 -0.10
CA LEU A 421 -18.70 -33.19 0.46
C LEU A 421 -20.20 -33.38 0.22
N GLU A 422 -21.00 -32.33 0.38
CA GLU A 422 -22.44 -32.34 0.08
C GLU A 422 -22.71 -32.60 -1.42
N LEU A 423 -21.94 -31.95 -2.30
CA LEU A 423 -21.97 -32.21 -3.74
C LEU A 423 -21.53 -33.63 -4.11
N ALA A 424 -20.56 -34.20 -3.41
CA ALA A 424 -20.15 -35.59 -3.61
C ALA A 424 -21.22 -36.58 -3.16
N ASN A 425 -21.82 -36.36 -1.98
CA ASN A 425 -22.87 -37.22 -1.44
C ASN A 425 -24.14 -37.21 -2.32
N SER A 426 -24.54 -36.03 -2.83
CA SER A 426 -25.69 -35.93 -3.73
C SER A 426 -25.47 -36.62 -5.09
N ARG A 427 -24.22 -36.76 -5.54
CA ARG A 427 -23.85 -37.54 -6.74
C ARG A 427 -23.80 -39.05 -6.51
N ILE A 428 -23.60 -39.50 -5.28
CA ILE A 428 -23.57 -40.93 -4.90
C ILE A 428 -24.99 -41.44 -4.58
N GLY A 429 -25.89 -40.54 -4.14
CA GLY A 429 -27.29 -40.85 -3.86
C GLY A 429 -28.23 -40.89 -5.09
N ARG A 430 -27.70 -40.66 -6.30
CA ARG A 430 -28.36 -40.90 -7.60
C ARG A 430 -27.67 -42.05 -8.30
#